data_AF-A0AAN6H497-F1
#
_entry.id   AF-A0AAN6H497-F1
#
_cell.length_a   1.000
_cell.length_b   1.000
_cell.length_c   1.000
_cell.angle_alpha   90.00
_cell.angle_beta   90.00
_cell.angle_gamma   90.00
#
_symmetry.space_group_name_H-M   'P 1'
#
loop_
_entity.id
_entity.type
_entity.pdbx_description
1 polymer ?
#
loop_
_entity_poly.entity_id
_entity_poly.type
_entity_poly.pdbx_seq_one_letter_code
_entity_poly.pdbx_strand_id
1 'polypeptide(L)'
;MEHTGHTHNPATTNPFEHADDGSDTTAAGPEAAVVLNVGRNATLTLGTDALIVLDEGLKHQRAPGNLCGLLPQFSKTTRAVPFYNVLWAELDSFEVVIHYAQPTGKEGCRLECICYTVMDKTLHGYTKTWVDALMDRAYPSNTKRRKRMKVLINPFGGQGNAQRLWAREVEPIFAAAHCEVDVERTAYKGHAMEIAEKLDMEAVDVVACASGDGLPYEVFNGLAKQAEPRRALRKVAVAQIPCGSGNAMAVNLYGTDSPSLAAVAIVKGGTNTYYSFLSQAVGIVAESDLGTESLRWMGGFRFKWGVLVRLLGKTIYPAELSVVVDSDDKRAIRETYRHAIDAHQQHPPNTSPPHPPPPPPPSTLPSPPPAPQPSPP
;
A
#
# COMPACT_ATOMS: atom_id res chain seq x y z
N MET A 1 39.95 39.78 26.30
CA MET A 1 39.50 40.52 25.10
C MET A 1 39.76 39.60 23.93
N GLU A 2 38.73 38.85 23.50
CA GLU A 2 37.88 39.19 22.33
C GLU A 2 38.67 39.01 21.01
N HIS A 3 38.20 38.43 19.91
CA HIS A 3 36.95 37.79 19.52
C HIS A 3 37.27 37.01 18.21
N THR A 4 36.86 35.74 18.14
CA THR A 4 36.24 35.01 17.00
C THR A 4 36.62 35.25 15.52
N GLY A 5 36.85 34.14 14.80
CA GLY A 5 36.66 34.00 13.36
C GLY A 5 36.24 32.57 13.01
N HIS A 6 34.93 32.35 12.82
CA HIS A 6 34.31 31.07 12.47
C HIS A 6 34.55 30.69 11.01
N THR A 7 35.02 29.46 10.77
CA THR A 7 34.95 28.77 9.48
C THR A 7 33.66 27.96 9.40
N HIS A 8 32.84 28.27 8.40
CA HIS A 8 31.60 27.59 8.04
C HIS A 8 31.88 26.13 7.63
N ASN A 9 31.21 25.18 8.28
CA ASN A 9 31.17 23.76 7.89
C ASN A 9 29.80 23.53 7.22
N PRO A 10 29.71 22.97 5.99
CA PRO A 10 28.42 22.76 5.34
C PRO A 10 27.62 21.69 6.10
N ALA A 11 26.44 22.08 6.55
CA ALA A 11 25.51 21.25 7.29
C ALA A 11 25.16 19.97 6.51
N THR A 12 25.37 18.84 7.16
CA THR A 12 24.77 17.55 6.82
C THR A 12 23.26 17.64 7.06
N THR A 13 22.51 18.00 6.04
CA THR A 13 21.04 17.98 6.06
C THR A 13 20.55 16.54 6.09
N ASN A 14 19.57 16.29 6.96
CA ASN A 14 18.89 15.01 7.09
C ASN A 14 18.19 14.68 5.76
N PRO A 15 18.45 13.53 5.10
CA PRO A 15 17.89 13.21 3.80
C PRO A 15 16.36 12.94 3.79
N PHE A 16 15.70 13.12 4.92
CA PHE A 16 14.26 12.91 5.13
C PHE A 16 13.48 14.21 5.46
N GLU A 17 14.12 15.37 5.48
CA GLU A 17 13.41 16.65 5.62
C GLU A 17 12.83 17.11 4.27
N HIS A 18 11.52 17.33 4.23
CA HIS A 18 10.84 17.96 3.10
C HIS A 18 11.12 19.48 3.13
N ALA A 19 11.49 20.06 1.99
CA ALA A 19 11.42 21.50 1.82
C ALA A 19 9.94 21.90 1.70
N ASP A 20 9.46 22.71 2.65
CA ASP A 20 8.14 23.36 2.59
C ASP A 20 8.12 24.36 1.43
N ASP A 21 7.60 23.96 0.28
CA ASP A 21 7.14 24.90 -0.74
C ASP A 21 5.74 25.35 -0.38
N GLY A 22 5.68 26.49 0.30
CA GLY A 22 4.45 27.22 0.59
C GLY A 22 3.84 27.79 -0.69
N SER A 23 2.67 27.29 -1.07
CA SER A 23 1.73 28.04 -1.91
C SER A 23 0.32 27.87 -1.37
N ASP A 24 -0.04 28.71 -0.41
CA ASP A 24 -1.43 29.02 -0.09
C ASP A 24 -2.10 29.63 -1.32
N THR A 25 -2.98 28.86 -1.96
CA THR A 25 -3.98 29.41 -2.87
C THR A 25 -5.34 28.85 -2.48
N THR A 26 -6.07 29.67 -1.73
CA THR A 26 -7.50 29.54 -1.47
C THR A 26 -8.28 29.75 -2.77
N ALA A 27 -8.42 28.67 -3.56
CA ALA A 27 -9.35 28.64 -4.67
C ALA A 27 -10.69 28.09 -4.19
N ALA A 28 -11.66 28.99 -4.00
CA ALA A 28 -13.07 28.63 -3.85
C ALA A 28 -13.53 27.88 -5.12
N GLY A 29 -13.86 26.60 -4.99
CA GLY A 29 -14.33 25.76 -6.10
C GLY A 29 -15.78 26.06 -6.50
N PRO A 30 -16.15 25.85 -7.78
CA PRO A 30 -17.52 26.00 -8.26
C PRO A 30 -18.47 25.02 -7.56
N GLU A 31 -19.73 25.40 -7.33
CA GLU A 31 -20.80 24.51 -6.84
C GLU A 31 -20.77 23.19 -7.63
N ALA A 32 -20.22 22.14 -7.01
CA ALA A 32 -19.94 20.90 -7.71
C ALA A 32 -21.24 20.28 -8.20
N ALA A 33 -21.29 19.92 -9.49
CA ALA A 33 -22.39 19.18 -10.09
C ALA A 33 -22.72 17.94 -9.23
N VAL A 34 -23.83 17.97 -8.48
CA VAL A 34 -24.14 16.93 -7.48
C VAL A 34 -24.89 15.77 -8.12
N VAL A 35 -25.85 16.05 -9.02
CA VAL A 35 -26.77 15.05 -9.57
C VAL A 35 -26.71 15.03 -11.09
N LEU A 36 -26.56 13.85 -11.67
CA LEU A 36 -26.63 13.62 -13.10
C LEU A 36 -27.80 12.70 -13.42
N ASN A 37 -28.75 13.20 -14.21
CA ASN A 37 -29.86 12.40 -14.72
C ASN A 37 -29.40 11.61 -15.95
N VAL A 38 -29.57 10.30 -15.93
CA VAL A 38 -29.11 9.40 -16.99
C VAL A 38 -30.20 8.40 -17.37
N GLY A 39 -30.30 8.05 -18.65
CA GLY A 39 -31.41 7.22 -19.13
C GLY A 39 -32.79 7.83 -18.84
N ARG A 40 -33.84 6.99 -18.79
CA ARG A 40 -35.21 7.42 -18.49
C ARG A 40 -35.56 7.36 -17.00
N ASN A 41 -34.97 6.42 -16.26
CA ASN A 41 -35.32 6.14 -14.85
C ASN A 41 -34.07 5.92 -13.97
N ALA A 42 -32.95 6.58 -14.28
CA ALA A 42 -31.74 6.49 -13.48
C ALA A 42 -31.13 7.86 -13.15
N THR A 43 -30.55 7.97 -11.96
CA THR A 43 -29.81 9.15 -11.50
C THR A 43 -28.53 8.73 -10.81
N LEU A 44 -27.48 9.49 -11.06
CA LEU A 44 -26.16 9.33 -10.46
C LEU A 44 -25.90 10.54 -9.58
N THR A 45 -25.72 10.33 -8.28
CA THR A 45 -25.56 11.41 -7.30
C THR A 45 -24.23 11.28 -6.58
N LEU A 46 -23.44 12.35 -6.56
CA LEU A 46 -22.22 12.43 -5.76
C LEU A 46 -22.61 12.73 -4.30
N GLY A 47 -22.63 11.70 -3.47
CA GLY A 47 -22.85 11.83 -2.03
C GLY A 47 -21.61 12.34 -1.29
N THR A 48 -21.64 12.22 0.03
CA THR A 48 -20.53 12.65 0.90
C THR A 48 -19.30 11.75 0.76
N ASP A 49 -19.49 10.43 0.71
CA ASP A 49 -18.43 9.41 0.72
C ASP A 49 -18.58 8.35 -0.40
N ALA A 50 -19.69 8.39 -1.14
CA ALA A 50 -20.02 7.43 -2.17
C ALA A 50 -20.77 8.05 -3.35
N LEU A 51 -20.62 7.42 -4.52
CA LEU A 51 -21.52 7.57 -5.65
C LEU A 51 -22.81 6.79 -5.36
N ILE A 52 -23.94 7.49 -5.35
CA ILE A 52 -25.27 6.90 -5.22
C ILE A 52 -25.86 6.71 -6.60
N VAL A 53 -26.12 5.45 -6.96
CA VAL A 53 -26.77 5.04 -8.21
C VAL A 53 -28.20 4.67 -7.89
N LEU A 54 -29.16 5.46 -8.37
CA LEU A 54 -30.57 5.11 -8.34
C LEU A 54 -30.97 4.69 -9.76
N ASP A 55 -31.45 3.48 -9.92
CA ASP A 55 -31.90 2.95 -11.21
C ASP A 55 -33.06 1.98 -10.99
N GLU A 56 -34.25 2.39 -11.43
CA GLU A 56 -35.48 1.60 -11.30
C GLU A 56 -35.45 0.31 -12.16
N GLY A 57 -34.54 0.24 -13.12
CA GLY A 57 -34.34 -0.88 -14.04
C GLY A 57 -33.40 -1.97 -13.51
N LEU A 58 -32.76 -1.81 -12.34
CA LEU A 58 -31.85 -2.79 -11.71
C LEU A 58 -32.58 -4.10 -11.30
N LYS A 59 -32.99 -4.90 -12.29
CA LYS A 59 -33.37 -6.31 -12.11
C LYS A 59 -32.10 -7.14 -12.11
N HIS A 60 -31.65 -7.59 -10.94
CA HIS A 60 -30.49 -8.47 -10.87
C HIS A 60 -30.80 -9.83 -11.55
N GLN A 61 -29.87 -10.28 -12.40
CA GLN A 61 -29.71 -11.69 -12.75
C GLN A 61 -29.71 -12.54 -11.46
N ARG A 62 -30.45 -13.66 -11.52
CA ARG A 62 -30.80 -14.60 -10.43
C ARG A 62 -29.70 -14.80 -9.38
N ALA A 63 -30.00 -14.48 -8.13
CA ALA A 63 -29.46 -15.20 -6.98
C ALA A 63 -30.22 -16.52 -6.83
N PRO A 64 -29.58 -17.66 -6.46
CA PRO A 64 -30.29 -18.88 -6.10
C PRO A 64 -31.20 -18.59 -4.91
N GLY A 65 -32.46 -19.03 -5.00
CA GLY A 65 -33.52 -18.63 -4.09
C GLY A 65 -33.25 -18.99 -2.63
N ASN A 66 -33.46 -18.02 -1.73
CA ASN A 66 -33.61 -18.31 -0.32
C ASN A 66 -34.99 -18.90 -0.07
N LEU A 67 -35.01 -20.14 0.42
CA LEU A 67 -36.14 -20.77 1.06
C LEU A 67 -36.37 -20.07 2.42
N CYS A 68 -37.60 -19.65 2.69
CA CYS A 68 -38.11 -18.99 3.91
C CYS A 68 -38.11 -17.45 3.89
N GLY A 69 -39.29 -16.88 3.60
CA GLY A 69 -39.53 -15.44 3.47
C GLY A 69 -40.13 -14.82 4.73
N LEU A 70 -39.32 -14.08 5.50
CA LEU A 70 -39.75 -13.30 6.66
C LEU A 70 -38.82 -12.10 6.96
N LEU A 71 -38.40 -11.37 5.92
CA LEU A 71 -37.73 -10.06 6.08
C LEU A 71 -38.28 -9.06 5.04
N PRO A 72 -38.52 -7.79 5.41
CA PRO A 72 -39.02 -6.77 4.49
C PRO A 72 -37.99 -6.50 3.36
N GLN A 73 -38.46 -6.55 2.11
CA GLN A 73 -37.65 -6.26 0.94
C GLN A 73 -37.47 -4.73 0.78
N PHE A 74 -36.31 -4.20 1.18
CA PHE A 74 -35.88 -2.88 0.70
C PHE A 74 -35.81 -2.92 -0.84
N SER A 75 -36.38 -1.92 -1.52
CA SER A 75 -36.38 -1.87 -2.99
C SER A 75 -34.93 -1.81 -3.51
N LYS A 76 -34.54 -2.80 -4.31
CA LYS A 76 -33.17 -3.01 -4.85
C LYS A 76 -32.74 -2.00 -5.93
N THR A 77 -33.36 -0.83 -5.98
CA THR A 77 -33.16 0.19 -7.03
C THR A 77 -32.02 1.15 -6.72
N THR A 78 -31.47 1.14 -5.50
CA THR A 78 -30.38 2.04 -5.09
C THR A 78 -29.12 1.25 -4.75
N ARG A 79 -27.97 1.68 -5.29
CA ARG A 79 -26.64 1.14 -4.98
C ARG A 79 -25.70 2.29 -4.59
N ALA A 80 -25.00 2.14 -3.48
CA ALA A 80 -23.92 3.04 -3.09
C ALA A 80 -22.56 2.42 -3.47
N VAL A 81 -21.72 3.18 -4.17
CA VAL A 81 -20.35 2.80 -4.53
C VAL A 81 -19.40 3.78 -3.84
N PRO A 82 -18.64 3.36 -2.80
CA PRO A 82 -17.67 4.23 -2.14
C PRO A 82 -16.71 4.85 -3.15
N PHE A 83 -16.33 6.13 -2.99
CA PHE A 83 -15.40 6.78 -3.93
C PHE A 83 -14.06 6.05 -4.02
N TYR A 84 -13.61 5.47 -2.91
CA TYR A 84 -12.42 4.62 -2.87
C TYR A 84 -12.50 3.44 -3.86
N ASN A 85 -13.69 2.91 -4.13
CA ASN A 85 -13.88 1.76 -5.02
C ASN A 85 -14.05 2.16 -6.49
N VAL A 86 -14.25 3.43 -6.82
CA VAL A 86 -14.39 3.90 -8.21
C VAL A 86 -13.03 3.89 -8.88
N LEU A 87 -12.78 3.02 -9.85
CA LEU A 87 -11.48 2.87 -10.51
C LEU A 87 -11.30 3.86 -11.66
N TRP A 88 -12.36 4.09 -12.43
CA TRP A 88 -12.34 5.06 -13.52
C TRP A 88 -13.77 5.45 -13.90
N ALA A 89 -13.93 6.68 -14.35
CA ALA A 89 -15.15 7.19 -14.92
C ALA A 89 -14.81 8.06 -16.13
N GLU A 90 -15.56 7.90 -17.21
CA GLU A 90 -15.40 8.69 -18.42
C GLU A 90 -16.73 8.89 -19.15
N LEU A 91 -16.75 9.93 -19.98
CA LEU A 91 -17.82 10.20 -20.92
C LEU A 91 -17.32 9.88 -22.32
N ASP A 92 -17.73 8.74 -22.87
CA ASP A 92 -17.50 8.41 -24.28
C ASP A 92 -18.70 8.85 -25.10
N SER A 93 -18.53 9.92 -25.89
CA SER A 93 -19.57 10.53 -26.71
C SER A 93 -20.79 10.99 -25.89
N PHE A 94 -21.75 10.10 -25.61
CA PHE A 94 -22.91 10.34 -24.76
C PHE A 94 -23.15 9.22 -23.76
N GLU A 95 -22.17 8.36 -23.53
CA GLU A 95 -22.24 7.25 -22.59
C GLU A 95 -21.30 7.53 -21.41
N VAL A 96 -21.87 7.56 -20.21
CA VAL A 96 -21.09 7.62 -18.97
C VAL A 96 -20.74 6.20 -18.57
N VAL A 97 -19.47 5.87 -18.61
CA VAL A 97 -18.93 4.56 -18.24
C VAL A 97 -18.20 4.71 -16.91
N ILE A 98 -18.56 3.89 -15.93
CA ILE A 98 -17.94 3.89 -14.60
C ILE A 98 -17.51 2.48 -14.25
N HIS A 99 -16.20 2.28 -14.15
CA HIS A 99 -15.57 1.07 -13.64
C HIS A 99 -15.33 1.18 -12.14
N TYR A 100 -15.70 0.15 -11.38
CA TYR A 100 -15.54 0.16 -9.93
C TYR A 100 -15.28 -1.25 -9.38
N ALA A 101 -14.60 -1.31 -8.23
CA ALA A 101 -14.35 -2.52 -7.49
C ALA A 101 -15.54 -2.85 -6.58
N GLN A 102 -16.29 -3.91 -6.90
CA GLN A 102 -17.41 -4.39 -6.10
C GLN A 102 -16.90 -5.43 -5.09
N PRO A 103 -17.03 -5.19 -3.77
CA PRO A 103 -16.64 -6.19 -2.76
C PRO A 103 -17.40 -7.49 -2.94
N THR A 104 -16.68 -8.61 -2.85
CA THR A 104 -17.22 -9.98 -2.86
C THR A 104 -17.00 -10.60 -1.47
N GLY A 105 -17.76 -10.13 -0.48
CA GLY A 105 -17.58 -10.54 0.92
C GLY A 105 -16.28 -10.00 1.54
N LYS A 106 -15.69 -10.76 2.48
CA LYS A 106 -14.45 -10.37 3.17
C LYS A 106 -13.16 -10.69 2.41
N GLU A 107 -13.24 -11.49 1.34
CA GLU A 107 -12.07 -12.15 0.73
C GLU A 107 -11.63 -11.55 -0.61
N GLY A 108 -12.29 -10.51 -1.11
CA GLY A 108 -11.90 -9.89 -2.36
C GLY A 108 -12.85 -8.84 -2.91
N CYS A 109 -12.53 -8.38 -4.11
CA CYS A 109 -13.42 -7.60 -4.94
C CYS A 109 -13.39 -8.11 -6.39
N ARG A 110 -14.43 -7.77 -7.15
CA ARG A 110 -14.50 -8.01 -8.59
C ARG A 110 -14.66 -6.69 -9.32
N LEU A 111 -14.12 -6.62 -10.53
CA LEU A 111 -14.35 -5.50 -11.42
C LEU A 111 -15.81 -5.52 -11.90
N GLU A 112 -16.50 -4.40 -11.73
CA GLU A 112 -17.84 -4.17 -12.27
C GLU A 112 -17.83 -2.88 -13.11
N CYS A 113 -18.79 -2.79 -14.02
CA CYS A 113 -18.99 -1.63 -14.86
C CYS A 113 -20.48 -1.26 -14.89
N ILE A 114 -20.76 0.04 -14.84
CA ILE A 114 -22.06 0.59 -15.22
C ILE A 114 -21.89 1.54 -16.39
N CYS A 115 -22.82 1.47 -17.33
CA CYS A 115 -22.87 2.34 -18.48
C CYS A 115 -24.27 2.95 -18.59
N TYR A 116 -24.34 4.27 -18.75
CA TYR A 116 -25.60 4.97 -18.93
C TYR A 116 -25.51 6.00 -20.05
N THR A 117 -26.50 5.96 -20.94
CA THR A 117 -26.63 6.95 -22.02
C THR A 117 -27.25 8.25 -21.50
N VAL A 118 -26.61 9.37 -21.81
CA VAL A 118 -27.12 10.73 -21.59
C VAL A 118 -28.06 11.08 -22.75
N MET A 119 -29.36 11.14 -22.45
CA MET A 119 -30.41 11.32 -23.47
C MET A 119 -30.43 12.75 -24.04
N ASP A 120 -30.08 13.74 -23.22
CA ASP A 120 -30.02 15.14 -23.63
C ASP A 120 -28.60 15.54 -24.02
N LYS A 121 -28.38 15.75 -25.32
CA LYS A 121 -27.07 16.12 -25.86
C LYS A 121 -26.60 17.50 -25.39
N THR A 122 -27.50 18.38 -24.96
CA THR A 122 -27.14 19.71 -24.43
C THR A 122 -26.43 19.60 -23.07
N LEU A 123 -26.61 18.48 -22.36
CA LEU A 123 -25.98 18.23 -21.07
C LEU A 123 -24.53 17.72 -21.18
N HIS A 124 -23.98 17.52 -22.38
CA HIS A 124 -22.63 16.96 -22.55
C HIS A 124 -21.56 17.70 -21.72
N GLY A 125 -21.59 19.05 -21.72
CA GLY A 125 -20.67 19.86 -20.91
C GLY A 125 -20.84 19.63 -19.41
N TYR A 126 -22.09 19.63 -18.93
CA TYR A 126 -22.42 19.35 -17.52
C TYR A 126 -22.01 17.93 -17.12
N THR A 127 -22.29 16.93 -17.95
CA THR A 127 -21.89 15.54 -17.72
C THR A 127 -20.38 15.41 -17.60
N LYS A 128 -19.61 16.07 -18.47
CA LYS A 128 -18.15 16.06 -18.40
C LYS A 128 -17.67 16.63 -17.05
N THR A 129 -18.16 17.80 -16.64
CA THR A 129 -17.84 18.38 -15.34
C THR A 129 -18.23 17.48 -14.17
N TRP A 130 -19.36 16.77 -14.27
CA TRP A 130 -19.79 15.81 -13.26
C TRP A 130 -18.85 14.58 -13.18
N VAL A 131 -18.42 14.04 -14.33
CA VAL A 131 -17.47 12.93 -14.39
C VAL A 131 -16.12 13.34 -13.81
N ASP A 132 -15.63 14.54 -14.14
CA ASP A 132 -14.40 15.09 -13.55
C ASP A 132 -14.54 15.21 -12.02
N ALA A 133 -15.69 15.71 -11.54
CA ALA A 133 -15.97 15.83 -10.11
C ALA A 133 -16.10 14.48 -9.38
N LEU A 134 -16.56 13.42 -10.06
CA LEU A 134 -16.52 12.04 -9.55
C LEU A 134 -15.08 11.54 -9.45
N MET A 135 -14.28 11.76 -10.50
CA MET A 135 -12.88 11.34 -10.54
C MET A 135 -12.04 12.06 -9.48
N ASP A 136 -12.31 13.33 -9.19
CA ASP A 136 -11.66 14.12 -8.13
C ASP A 136 -11.98 13.59 -6.72
N ARG A 137 -13.21 13.12 -6.50
CA ARG A 137 -13.59 12.45 -5.23
C ARG A 137 -12.99 11.05 -5.12
N ALA A 138 -12.88 10.33 -6.24
CA ALA A 138 -12.30 8.99 -6.28
C ALA A 138 -10.76 9.01 -6.15
N TYR A 139 -10.12 10.08 -6.57
CA TYR A 139 -8.67 10.29 -6.54
C TYR A 139 -8.37 11.69 -6.01
N PRO A 140 -8.16 11.82 -4.68
CA PRO A 140 -7.78 13.08 -4.05
C PRO A 140 -6.49 13.66 -4.67
N SER A 141 -6.24 14.95 -4.44
CA SER A 141 -5.16 15.72 -5.10
C SER A 141 -3.75 15.14 -4.95
N ASN A 142 -3.49 14.36 -3.89
CA ASN A 142 -2.21 13.69 -3.66
C ASN A 142 -2.08 12.31 -4.34
N THR A 143 -3.13 11.80 -4.99
CA THR A 143 -3.12 10.49 -5.64
C THR A 143 -2.99 10.64 -7.17
N LYS A 144 -1.81 10.27 -7.69
CA LYS A 144 -1.59 10.16 -9.13
C LYS A 144 -2.53 9.12 -9.79
N ARG A 145 -3.26 9.52 -10.83
CA ARG A 145 -4.03 8.63 -11.73
C ARG A 145 -3.13 8.03 -12.81
N ARG A 146 -3.57 6.95 -13.47
CA ARG A 146 -2.84 6.32 -14.59
C ARG A 146 -1.36 6.04 -14.26
N LYS A 147 -1.12 5.37 -13.13
CA LYS A 147 0.25 5.10 -12.66
C LYS A 147 0.99 4.21 -13.66
N ARG A 148 2.29 4.48 -13.84
CA ARG A 148 3.21 3.64 -14.62
C ARG A 148 3.80 2.58 -13.72
N MET A 149 3.58 1.31 -14.06
CA MET A 149 3.87 0.18 -13.19
C MET A 149 4.78 -0.82 -13.88
N LYS A 150 5.91 -1.15 -13.22
CA LYS A 150 6.68 -2.35 -13.52
C LYS A 150 6.15 -3.48 -12.64
N VAL A 151 5.56 -4.50 -13.23
CA VAL A 151 5.03 -5.66 -12.52
C VAL A 151 6.01 -6.81 -12.62
N LEU A 152 6.50 -7.28 -11.47
CA LEU A 152 7.37 -8.45 -11.39
C LEU A 152 6.59 -9.63 -10.85
N ILE A 153 6.53 -10.71 -11.63
CA ILE A 153 5.81 -11.93 -11.25
C ILE A 153 6.83 -13.04 -10.98
N ASN A 154 6.74 -13.66 -9.80
CA ASN A 154 7.41 -14.94 -9.58
C ASN A 154 6.44 -16.07 -9.94
N PRO A 155 6.63 -16.78 -11.06
CA PRO A 155 5.68 -17.81 -11.51
C PRO A 155 5.54 -18.97 -10.52
N PHE A 156 6.52 -19.19 -9.63
CA PHE A 156 6.49 -20.22 -8.59
C PHE A 156 5.85 -19.75 -7.28
N GLY A 157 5.47 -18.47 -7.17
CA GLY A 157 4.79 -17.90 -6.01
C GLY A 157 3.46 -18.60 -5.72
N GLY A 158 3.14 -18.80 -4.43
CA GLY A 158 1.83 -19.29 -3.99
C GLY A 158 1.50 -20.68 -4.55
N GLN A 159 2.45 -21.61 -4.46
CA GLN A 159 2.35 -22.96 -5.05
C GLN A 159 2.17 -22.93 -6.58
N GLY A 160 2.79 -21.95 -7.26
CA GLY A 160 2.71 -21.82 -8.72
C GLY A 160 1.47 -21.08 -9.25
N ASN A 161 0.67 -20.48 -8.37
CA ASN A 161 -0.57 -19.80 -8.75
C ASN A 161 -0.40 -18.31 -9.09
N ALA A 162 0.76 -17.71 -8.80
CA ALA A 162 0.94 -16.26 -8.89
C ALA A 162 0.54 -15.67 -10.26
N GLN A 163 0.97 -16.28 -11.37
CA GLN A 163 0.60 -15.81 -12.71
C GLN A 163 -0.92 -15.85 -12.95
N ARG A 164 -1.59 -16.90 -12.47
CA ARG A 164 -3.03 -17.09 -12.62
C ARG A 164 -3.81 -16.09 -11.77
N LEU A 165 -3.35 -15.85 -10.54
CA LEU A 165 -3.95 -14.86 -9.64
C LEU A 165 -3.79 -13.45 -10.19
N TRP A 166 -2.59 -13.10 -10.67
CA TRP A 166 -2.33 -11.83 -11.36
C TRP A 166 -3.34 -11.59 -12.50
N ALA A 167 -3.40 -12.52 -13.47
CA ALA A 167 -4.22 -12.34 -14.66
C ALA A 167 -5.73 -12.30 -14.35
N ARG A 168 -6.17 -13.06 -13.34
CA ARG A 168 -7.59 -13.14 -12.98
C ARG A 168 -8.07 -11.99 -12.11
N GLU A 169 -7.26 -11.56 -11.14
CA GLU A 169 -7.73 -10.72 -10.03
C GLU A 169 -7.12 -9.32 -10.01
N VAL A 170 -5.98 -9.11 -10.66
CA VAL A 170 -5.19 -7.87 -10.52
C VAL A 170 -5.11 -7.11 -11.83
N GLU A 171 -4.72 -7.78 -12.91
CA GLU A 171 -4.60 -7.19 -14.24
C GLU A 171 -5.89 -6.46 -14.68
N PRO A 172 -7.11 -7.00 -14.50
CA PRO A 172 -8.34 -6.29 -14.85
C PRO A 172 -8.55 -5.00 -14.07
N ILE A 173 -8.13 -4.95 -12.81
CA ILE A 173 -8.26 -3.75 -11.95
C ILE A 173 -7.29 -2.66 -12.40
N PHE A 174 -6.05 -3.02 -12.71
CA PHE A 174 -5.05 -2.06 -13.21
C PHE A 174 -5.44 -1.53 -14.60
N ALA A 175 -5.94 -2.41 -15.47
CA ALA A 175 -6.46 -2.03 -16.77
C ALA A 175 -7.64 -1.06 -16.64
N ALA A 176 -8.62 -1.37 -15.79
CA ALA A 176 -9.79 -0.51 -15.55
C ALA A 176 -9.43 0.85 -14.95
N ALA A 177 -8.34 0.93 -14.17
CA ALA A 177 -7.81 2.19 -13.63
C ALA A 177 -6.88 2.94 -14.61
N HIS A 178 -6.78 2.46 -15.85
CA HIS A 178 -5.93 3.00 -16.91
C HIS A 178 -4.45 3.13 -16.51
N CYS A 179 -3.95 2.19 -15.71
CA CYS A 179 -2.54 2.12 -15.37
C CYS A 179 -1.72 1.62 -16.58
N GLU A 180 -0.53 2.17 -16.77
CA GLU A 180 0.42 1.72 -17.80
C GLU A 180 1.26 0.59 -17.20
N VAL A 181 1.09 -0.64 -17.69
CA VAL A 181 1.64 -1.83 -17.04
C VAL A 181 2.67 -2.51 -17.94
N ASP A 182 3.91 -2.63 -17.45
CA ASP A 182 4.96 -3.47 -18.03
C ASP A 182 5.17 -4.70 -17.14
N VAL A 183 4.83 -5.89 -17.65
CA VAL A 183 4.88 -7.15 -16.90
C VAL A 183 6.13 -7.95 -17.26
N GLU A 184 6.90 -8.36 -16.25
CA GLU A 184 8.07 -9.22 -16.41
C GLU A 184 8.05 -10.39 -15.42
N ARG A 185 8.37 -11.59 -15.91
CA ARG A 185 8.48 -12.79 -15.08
C ARG A 185 9.90 -12.95 -14.59
N THR A 186 10.05 -13.25 -13.30
CA THR A 186 11.35 -13.60 -12.73
C THR A 186 11.73 -15.05 -13.04
N ALA A 187 13.01 -15.28 -13.34
CA ALA A 187 13.51 -16.59 -13.74
C ALA A 187 14.27 -17.32 -12.63
N TYR A 188 14.94 -16.60 -11.73
CA TYR A 188 15.77 -17.15 -10.66
C TYR A 188 15.83 -16.20 -9.44
N LYS A 189 16.34 -16.71 -8.32
CA LYS A 189 16.56 -15.92 -7.09
C LYS A 189 17.56 -14.79 -7.35
N GLY A 190 17.19 -13.56 -7.02
CA GLY A 190 17.99 -12.37 -7.29
C GLY A 190 17.65 -11.67 -8.61
N HIS A 191 16.83 -12.26 -9.48
CA HIS A 191 16.51 -11.65 -10.77
C HIS A 191 15.74 -10.33 -10.60
N ALA A 192 14.86 -10.21 -9.61
CA ALA A 192 14.16 -8.94 -9.36
C ALA A 192 15.11 -7.85 -8.84
N MET A 193 16.17 -8.24 -8.13
CA MET A 193 17.21 -7.31 -7.71
C MET A 193 17.97 -6.74 -8.91
N GLU A 194 18.34 -7.60 -9.87
CA GLU A 194 19.02 -7.17 -11.11
C GLU A 194 18.13 -6.27 -11.98
N ILE A 195 16.84 -6.60 -12.09
CA ILE A 195 15.86 -5.75 -12.81
C ILE A 195 15.75 -4.40 -12.12
N ALA A 196 15.58 -4.37 -10.79
CA ALA A 196 15.43 -3.13 -10.02
C ALA A 196 16.71 -2.27 -10.02
N GLU A 197 17.90 -2.87 -10.05
CA GLU A 197 19.17 -2.16 -10.18
C GLU A 197 19.30 -1.43 -11.53
N LYS A 198 18.72 -1.98 -12.60
CA LYS A 198 18.77 -1.41 -13.96
C LYS A 198 17.52 -0.60 -14.32
N LEU A 199 16.56 -0.49 -13.40
CA LEU A 199 15.29 0.18 -13.64
C LEU A 199 15.48 1.69 -13.82
N ASP A 200 14.90 2.24 -14.89
CA ASP A 200 14.76 3.69 -15.04
C ASP A 200 13.70 4.23 -14.06
N MET A 201 14.16 4.88 -12.99
CA MET A 201 13.28 5.46 -11.96
C MET A 201 12.44 6.65 -12.47
N GLU A 202 12.75 7.21 -13.64
CA GLU A 202 11.95 8.29 -14.25
C GLU A 202 10.77 7.74 -15.05
N ALA A 203 10.89 6.51 -15.56
CA ALA A 203 9.86 5.84 -16.35
C ALA A 203 8.78 5.16 -15.50
N VAL A 204 9.05 4.88 -14.22
CA VAL A 204 8.20 4.03 -13.38
C VAL A 204 7.78 4.75 -12.10
N ASP A 205 6.50 4.70 -11.77
CA ASP A 205 5.96 5.21 -10.50
C ASP A 205 5.94 4.11 -9.44
N VAL A 206 5.63 2.87 -9.84
CA VAL A 206 5.47 1.72 -8.94
C VAL A 206 6.15 0.47 -9.47
N VAL A 207 6.90 -0.25 -8.63
CA VAL A 207 7.28 -1.64 -8.85
C VAL A 207 6.35 -2.54 -8.04
N ALA A 208 5.45 -3.25 -8.72
CA ALA A 208 4.45 -4.12 -8.11
C ALA A 208 4.89 -5.59 -8.19
N CYS A 209 5.06 -6.23 -7.03
CA CYS A 209 5.62 -7.56 -6.89
C CYS A 209 4.52 -8.61 -6.67
N ALA A 210 4.13 -9.36 -7.70
CA ALA A 210 3.21 -10.49 -7.58
C ALA A 210 3.93 -11.75 -7.09
N SER A 211 4.12 -11.83 -5.77
CA SER A 211 4.77 -12.95 -5.08
C SER A 211 4.53 -12.86 -3.55
N GLY A 212 5.37 -13.54 -2.77
CA GLY A 212 5.50 -13.34 -1.33
C GLY A 212 6.52 -12.26 -0.97
N ASP A 213 6.81 -12.12 0.32
CA ASP A 213 7.63 -11.03 0.88
C ASP A 213 9.08 -10.95 0.32
N GLY A 214 9.61 -12.07 -0.20
CA GLY A 214 10.95 -12.12 -0.76
C GLY A 214 11.15 -11.30 -2.04
N LEU A 215 10.10 -11.10 -2.85
CA LEU A 215 10.24 -10.38 -4.12
C LEU A 215 10.36 -8.85 -3.91
N PRO A 216 9.51 -8.20 -3.09
CA PRO A 216 9.76 -6.82 -2.67
C PRO A 216 11.13 -6.62 -2.02
N TYR A 217 11.60 -7.58 -1.20
CA TYR A 217 12.95 -7.53 -0.62
C TYR A 217 14.04 -7.44 -1.70
N GLU A 218 13.97 -8.27 -2.75
CA GLU A 218 14.92 -8.19 -3.87
C GLU A 218 14.86 -6.83 -4.57
N VAL A 219 13.66 -6.30 -4.80
CA VAL A 219 13.45 -4.98 -5.44
C VAL A 219 14.06 -3.85 -4.61
N PHE A 220 13.80 -3.79 -3.30
CA PHE A 220 14.39 -2.77 -2.43
C PHE A 220 15.92 -2.80 -2.47
N ASN A 221 16.52 -3.99 -2.43
CA ASN A 221 17.97 -4.14 -2.51
C ASN A 221 18.52 -3.78 -3.89
N GLY A 222 17.77 -4.00 -4.96
CA GLY A 222 18.15 -3.57 -6.31
C GLY A 222 18.11 -2.05 -6.46
N LEU A 223 17.05 -1.40 -5.99
CA LEU A 223 16.96 0.07 -5.93
C LEU A 223 18.09 0.67 -5.09
N ALA A 224 18.47 0.01 -3.98
CA ALA A 224 19.58 0.43 -3.13
C ALA A 224 20.96 0.31 -3.80
N LYS A 225 21.08 -0.42 -4.91
CA LYS A 225 22.31 -0.58 -5.70
C LYS A 225 22.42 0.37 -6.89
N GLN A 226 21.37 1.17 -7.17
CA GLN A 226 21.42 2.13 -8.26
C GLN A 226 22.49 3.21 -8.05
N ALA A 227 22.81 3.97 -9.10
CA ALA A 227 23.74 5.09 -9.02
C ALA A 227 23.27 6.19 -8.05
N GLU A 228 21.95 6.37 -7.92
CA GLU A 228 21.33 7.32 -6.98
C GLU A 228 20.35 6.61 -6.00
N PRO A 229 20.83 5.78 -5.05
CA PRO A 229 19.98 4.90 -4.23
C PRO A 229 18.88 5.63 -3.45
N ARG A 230 19.23 6.77 -2.83
CA ARG A 230 18.29 7.57 -2.02
C ARG A 230 17.17 8.14 -2.87
N ARG A 231 17.47 8.55 -4.10
CA ARG A 231 16.47 9.08 -5.03
C ARG A 231 15.57 7.96 -5.54
N ALA A 232 16.15 6.82 -5.92
CA ALA A 232 15.42 5.64 -6.36
C ALA A 232 14.41 5.16 -5.30
N LEU A 233 14.87 4.95 -4.06
CA LEU A 233 14.04 4.47 -2.94
C LEU A 233 12.96 5.47 -2.52
N ARG A 234 13.17 6.77 -2.71
CA ARG A 234 12.16 7.81 -2.41
C ARG A 234 11.14 7.96 -3.53
N LYS A 235 11.57 7.80 -4.78
CA LYS A 235 10.76 8.10 -5.96
C LYS A 235 9.88 6.93 -6.40
N VAL A 236 10.42 5.72 -6.37
CA VAL A 236 9.73 4.52 -6.85
C VAL A 236 9.02 3.85 -5.68
N ALA A 237 7.69 3.76 -5.75
CA ALA A 237 6.93 3.01 -4.77
C ALA A 237 7.12 1.50 -5.00
N VAL A 238 7.37 0.74 -3.94
CA VAL A 238 7.41 -0.74 -4.01
C VAL A 238 6.16 -1.28 -3.35
N ALA A 239 5.40 -2.08 -4.09
CA ALA A 239 4.14 -2.65 -3.65
C ALA A 239 4.18 -4.17 -3.75
N GLN A 240 3.62 -4.87 -2.76
CA GLN A 240 3.36 -6.30 -2.87
C GLN A 240 1.97 -6.54 -3.46
N ILE A 241 1.84 -7.50 -4.35
CA ILE A 241 0.57 -8.14 -4.70
C ILE A 241 0.63 -9.55 -4.08
N PRO A 242 -0.25 -9.88 -3.12
CA PRO A 242 -0.13 -11.08 -2.28
C PRO A 242 -0.43 -12.36 -3.09
N CYS A 243 0.58 -12.85 -3.80
CA CYS A 243 0.52 -14.07 -4.62
C CYS A 243 1.46 -15.16 -4.08
N GLY A 244 2.07 -14.93 -2.92
CA GLY A 244 2.98 -15.86 -2.25
C GLY A 244 2.30 -16.68 -1.16
N SER A 245 3.10 -17.53 -0.51
CA SER A 245 2.67 -18.27 0.68
C SER A 245 2.79 -17.45 1.98
N GLY A 246 3.63 -16.41 1.97
CA GLY A 246 3.76 -15.40 3.04
C GLY A 246 3.61 -14.03 2.42
N ASN A 247 2.64 -13.26 2.91
CA ASN A 247 2.22 -11.97 2.37
C ASN A 247 2.14 -10.92 3.50
N ALA A 248 3.09 -10.96 4.43
CA ALA A 248 3.04 -10.12 5.61
C ALA A 248 3.17 -8.63 5.26
N MET A 249 3.93 -8.25 4.23
CA MET A 249 4.00 -6.86 3.78
C MET A 249 2.62 -6.37 3.28
N ALA A 250 1.91 -7.15 2.46
CA ALA A 250 0.56 -6.81 1.99
C ALA A 250 -0.45 -6.67 3.14
N VAL A 251 -0.40 -7.58 4.12
CA VAL A 251 -1.29 -7.51 5.29
C VAL A 251 -1.00 -6.26 6.13
N ASN A 252 0.28 -5.91 6.34
CA ASN A 252 0.64 -4.71 7.12
C ASN A 252 0.32 -3.41 6.37
N LEU A 253 0.51 -3.37 5.04
CA LEU A 253 0.31 -2.15 4.25
C LEU A 253 -1.14 -1.93 3.83
N TYR A 254 -1.89 -2.99 3.53
CA TYR A 254 -3.25 -2.90 2.99
C TYR A 254 -4.32 -3.49 3.91
N GLY A 255 -3.93 -4.21 4.97
CA GLY A 255 -4.87 -4.92 5.85
C GLY A 255 -5.44 -6.20 5.22
N THR A 256 -4.88 -6.70 4.12
CA THR A 256 -5.44 -7.85 3.38
C THR A 256 -4.36 -8.67 2.67
N ASP A 257 -4.60 -9.96 2.52
CA ASP A 257 -3.86 -10.89 1.67
C ASP A 257 -4.58 -11.21 0.35
N SER A 258 -5.68 -10.51 0.04
CA SER A 258 -6.42 -10.67 -1.22
C SER A 258 -5.73 -9.91 -2.37
N PRO A 259 -5.38 -10.58 -3.49
CA PRO A 259 -4.75 -9.93 -4.64
C PRO A 259 -5.59 -8.78 -5.20
N SER A 260 -6.90 -8.98 -5.33
CA SER A 260 -7.83 -7.98 -5.87
C SER A 260 -7.93 -6.72 -5.00
N LEU A 261 -8.02 -6.86 -3.67
CA LEU A 261 -8.09 -5.70 -2.77
C LEU A 261 -6.75 -4.96 -2.69
N ALA A 262 -5.63 -5.69 -2.69
CA ALA A 262 -4.31 -5.09 -2.79
C ALA A 262 -4.15 -4.29 -4.09
N ALA A 263 -4.70 -4.78 -5.22
CA ALA A 263 -4.69 -4.05 -6.48
C ALA A 263 -5.40 -2.70 -6.38
N VAL A 264 -6.58 -2.66 -5.75
CA VAL A 264 -7.31 -1.40 -5.50
C VAL A 264 -6.48 -0.46 -4.63
N ALA A 265 -5.85 -0.96 -3.56
CA ALA A 265 -4.99 -0.16 -2.70
C ALA A 265 -3.78 0.45 -3.44
N ILE A 266 -3.13 -0.33 -4.32
CA ILE A 266 -2.00 0.15 -5.13
C ILE A 266 -2.47 1.24 -6.11
N VAL A 267 -3.63 1.06 -6.75
CA VAL A 267 -4.23 2.06 -7.64
C VAL A 267 -4.56 3.35 -6.87
N LYS A 268 -5.10 3.23 -5.66
CA LYS A 268 -5.55 4.37 -4.84
C LYS A 268 -4.43 5.07 -4.07
N GLY A 269 -3.28 4.41 -3.92
CA GLY A 269 -2.18 4.87 -3.09
C GLY A 269 -2.47 4.65 -1.60
N GLY A 270 -1.43 4.41 -0.81
CA GLY A 270 -1.55 4.30 0.64
C GLY A 270 -1.72 5.69 1.28
N THR A 271 -2.58 5.80 2.29
CA THR A 271 -2.79 7.05 3.05
C THR A 271 -1.81 7.22 4.22
N ASN A 272 -1.09 6.16 4.58
CA ASN A 272 -0.27 6.12 5.80
C ASN A 272 1.19 5.78 5.46
N THR A 273 2.12 6.51 6.07
CA THR A 273 3.56 6.25 5.97
C THR A 273 3.97 5.29 7.08
N TYR A 274 4.52 4.13 6.72
CA TYR A 274 5.05 3.15 7.67
C TYR A 274 6.55 2.96 7.43
N TYR A 275 7.37 3.02 8.49
CA TYR A 275 8.84 3.00 8.40
C TYR A 275 9.49 1.63 8.68
N SER A 276 8.68 0.59 8.94
CA SER A 276 9.13 -0.79 9.06
C SER A 276 8.07 -1.71 8.45
N PHE A 277 8.46 -2.62 7.56
CA PHE A 277 7.50 -3.41 6.77
C PHE A 277 7.41 -4.90 7.12
N LEU A 278 8.34 -5.46 7.90
CA LEU A 278 8.29 -6.90 8.23
C LEU A 278 8.88 -7.26 9.60
N SER A 279 10.19 -7.48 9.69
CA SER A 279 10.95 -7.78 10.92
C SER A 279 12.34 -8.31 10.55
N GLN A 280 13.26 -8.31 11.52
CA GLN A 280 14.43 -9.19 11.50
C GLN A 280 14.21 -10.25 12.59
N ALA A 281 14.37 -11.54 12.25
CA ALA A 281 14.11 -12.64 13.15
C ALA A 281 15.35 -13.51 13.36
N VAL A 282 15.52 -14.00 14.58
CA VAL A 282 16.50 -15.02 14.97
C VAL A 282 15.80 -16.12 15.79
N GLY A 283 16.35 -17.33 15.80
CA GLY A 283 15.80 -18.46 16.53
C GLY A 283 14.58 -19.08 15.85
N ILE A 284 13.60 -19.54 16.64
CA ILE A 284 12.53 -20.44 16.17
C ILE A 284 11.74 -19.90 14.96
N VAL A 285 11.56 -18.59 14.85
CA VAL A 285 10.83 -17.97 13.73
C VAL A 285 11.65 -18.10 12.44
N ALA A 286 12.89 -17.60 12.44
CA ALA A 286 13.78 -17.66 11.28
C ALA A 286 14.07 -19.11 10.84
N GLU A 287 14.24 -20.00 11.81
CA GLU A 287 14.44 -21.43 11.56
C GLU A 287 13.19 -22.13 11.03
N SER A 288 11.99 -21.70 11.43
CA SER A 288 10.73 -22.18 10.84
C SER A 288 10.58 -21.69 9.40
N ASP A 289 11.02 -20.47 9.09
CA ASP A 289 10.98 -19.94 7.73
C ASP A 289 11.94 -20.68 6.81
N LEU A 290 13.22 -20.81 7.21
CA LEU A 290 14.28 -21.49 6.45
C LEU A 290 14.09 -23.01 6.39
N GLY A 291 13.84 -23.62 7.54
CA GLY A 291 13.74 -25.07 7.69
C GLY A 291 12.50 -25.69 7.04
N THR A 292 11.55 -24.86 6.58
CA THR A 292 10.36 -25.32 5.85
C THR A 292 10.36 -24.90 4.38
N GLU A 293 11.49 -24.42 3.86
CA GLU A 293 11.63 -24.04 2.45
C GLU A 293 11.42 -25.22 1.49
N SER A 294 11.87 -26.42 1.85
CA SER A 294 11.59 -27.66 1.12
C SER A 294 10.11 -28.07 1.15
N LEU A 295 9.32 -27.50 2.07
CA LEU A 295 7.91 -27.77 2.29
C LEU A 295 7.00 -26.72 1.64
N ARG A 296 7.49 -25.95 0.66
CA ARG A 296 6.68 -24.94 -0.05
C ARG A 296 5.39 -25.49 -0.66
N TRP A 297 5.35 -26.79 -0.97
CA TRP A 297 4.14 -27.46 -1.44
C TRP A 297 2.98 -27.39 -0.43
N MET A 298 3.23 -27.16 0.87
CA MET A 298 2.21 -27.00 1.91
C MET A 298 1.60 -25.59 1.97
N GLY A 299 2.08 -24.64 1.16
CA GLY A 299 1.64 -23.25 1.21
C GLY A 299 1.88 -22.61 2.58
N GLY A 300 0.94 -21.78 3.05
CA GLY A 300 1.07 -21.09 4.34
C GLY A 300 1.07 -22.01 5.56
N PHE A 301 0.57 -23.26 5.45
CA PHE A 301 0.58 -24.20 6.56
C PHE A 301 2.00 -24.62 6.99
N ARG A 302 2.99 -24.51 6.08
CA ARG A 302 4.39 -24.81 6.36
C ARG A 302 4.93 -24.07 7.59
N PHE A 303 4.51 -22.83 7.79
CA PHE A 303 4.97 -22.01 8.92
C PHE A 303 4.47 -22.56 10.27
N LYS A 304 3.19 -22.97 10.34
CA LYS A 304 2.61 -23.58 11.54
C LYS A 304 3.31 -24.89 11.87
N TRP A 305 3.59 -25.70 10.85
CA TRP A 305 4.32 -26.95 11.00
C TRP A 305 5.75 -26.74 11.49
N GLY A 306 6.48 -25.78 10.91
CA GLY A 306 7.84 -25.43 11.29
C GLY A 306 7.97 -25.10 12.78
N VAL A 307 7.04 -24.28 13.28
CA VAL A 307 6.97 -23.89 14.70
C VAL A 307 6.64 -25.09 15.59
N LEU A 308 5.66 -25.92 15.23
CA LEU A 308 5.26 -27.09 16.02
C LEU A 308 6.42 -28.08 16.20
N VAL A 309 7.11 -28.43 15.12
CA VAL A 309 8.24 -29.38 15.16
C VAL A 309 9.35 -28.87 16.07
N ARG A 310 9.66 -27.57 16.02
CA ARG A 310 10.71 -26.95 16.83
C ARG A 310 10.32 -26.78 18.29
N LEU A 311 9.05 -26.51 18.57
CA LEU A 311 8.50 -26.54 19.93
C LEU A 311 8.67 -27.92 20.57
N LEU A 312 8.33 -28.99 19.83
CA LEU A 312 8.49 -30.36 20.30
C LEU A 312 9.97 -30.73 20.49
N GLY A 313 10.84 -30.23 19.61
CA GLY A 313 12.29 -30.42 19.69
C GLY A 313 12.98 -29.58 20.78
N LYS A 314 12.27 -28.63 21.41
CA LYS A 314 12.81 -27.71 22.45
C LYS A 314 14.13 -27.04 22.05
N THR A 315 14.26 -26.62 20.79
CA THR A 315 15.50 -26.03 20.27
C THR A 315 15.83 -24.73 21.00
N ILE A 316 17.04 -24.62 21.55
CA ILE A 316 17.54 -23.43 22.25
C ILE A 316 18.54 -22.72 21.34
N TYR A 317 18.40 -21.40 21.23
CA TYR A 317 19.26 -20.54 20.43
C TYR A 317 20.00 -19.58 21.37
N PRO A 318 21.26 -19.86 21.74
CA PRO A 318 22.04 -18.94 22.56
C PRO A 318 22.28 -17.64 21.77
N ALA A 319 21.97 -16.49 22.37
CA ALA A 319 22.17 -15.18 21.78
C ALA A 319 22.56 -14.18 22.86
N GLU A 320 23.46 -13.28 22.52
CA GLU A 320 23.79 -12.10 23.33
C GLU A 320 23.25 -10.87 22.60
N LEU A 321 22.47 -10.05 23.28
CA LEU A 321 21.83 -8.86 22.71
C LEU A 321 22.25 -7.63 23.51
N SER A 322 22.93 -6.69 22.84
CA SER A 322 23.21 -5.36 23.38
C SER A 322 22.21 -4.37 22.78
N VAL A 323 21.49 -3.65 23.64
CA VAL A 323 20.47 -2.67 23.22
C VAL A 323 20.83 -1.32 23.84
N VAL A 324 20.86 -0.27 23.02
CA VAL A 324 20.93 1.11 23.51
C VAL A 324 19.52 1.52 23.89
N VAL A 325 19.29 1.74 25.18
CA VAL A 325 17.98 2.13 25.70
C VAL A 325 17.93 3.67 25.76
N ASP A 326 16.89 4.26 25.18
CA ASP A 326 16.67 5.71 25.16
C ASP A 326 16.44 6.29 26.57
N SER A 327 15.81 5.50 27.46
CA SER A 327 15.68 5.79 28.89
C SER A 327 15.60 4.50 29.69
N ASP A 328 16.31 4.43 30.81
CA ASP A 328 16.29 3.30 31.76
C ASP A 328 15.20 3.46 32.84
N ASP A 329 14.55 4.62 32.94
CA ASP A 329 13.46 4.87 33.87
C ASP A 329 12.11 4.41 33.30
N LYS A 330 11.62 3.28 33.83
CA LYS A 330 10.30 2.72 33.49
C LYS A 330 9.14 3.72 33.66
N ARG A 331 9.23 4.66 34.60
CA ARG A 331 8.19 5.68 34.81
C ARG A 331 8.22 6.71 33.70
N ALA A 332 9.41 7.19 33.33
CA ALA A 332 9.60 8.11 32.22
C ALA A 332 9.13 7.49 30.89
N ILE A 333 9.51 6.24 30.58
CA ILE A 333 9.01 5.53 29.38
C ILE A 333 7.48 5.48 29.36
N ARG A 334 6.86 5.14 30.50
CA ARG A 334 5.40 5.01 30.59
C ARG A 334 4.69 6.35 30.45
N GLU A 335 5.26 7.42 31.00
CA GLU A 335 4.72 8.77 30.86
C GLU A 335 4.89 9.30 29.44
N THR A 336 6.06 9.15 28.83
CA THR A 336 6.29 9.52 27.43
C THR A 336 5.35 8.78 26.49
N TYR A 337 5.14 7.48 26.70
CA TYR A 337 4.20 6.71 25.87
C TYR A 337 2.74 7.13 26.09
N ARG A 338 2.36 7.45 27.34
CA ARG A 338 1.01 7.94 27.65
C ARG A 338 0.78 9.32 27.02
N HIS A 339 1.74 10.22 27.12
CA HIS A 339 1.70 11.53 26.47
C HIS A 339 1.67 11.41 24.94
N ALA A 340 2.42 10.48 24.35
CA ALA A 340 2.38 10.23 22.90
C ALA A 340 1.01 9.70 22.45
N ILE A 341 0.40 8.79 23.21
CA ILE A 341 -0.97 8.30 22.94
C ILE A 341 -1.98 9.44 23.07
N ASP A 342 -1.93 10.21 24.15
CA ASP A 342 -2.88 11.30 24.39
C ASP A 342 -2.75 12.39 23.31
N ALA A 343 -1.52 12.72 22.90
CA ALA A 343 -1.26 13.66 21.80
C ALA A 343 -1.79 13.13 20.45
N HIS A 344 -1.63 11.83 20.18
CA HIS A 344 -2.12 11.18 18.97
C HIS A 344 -3.66 11.06 18.95
N GLN A 345 -4.30 10.93 20.13
CA GLN A 345 -5.77 10.93 20.25
C GLN A 345 -6.35 12.34 20.13
N GLN A 346 -5.59 13.38 20.48
CA GLN A 346 -6.01 14.79 20.37
C GLN A 346 -5.86 15.38 18.96
N HIS A 347 -5.09 14.74 18.06
CA HIS A 347 -4.91 15.18 16.67
C HIS A 347 -5.34 14.09 15.67
N PRO A 348 -6.51 14.19 15.02
CA PRO A 348 -6.87 13.35 13.88
C PRO A 348 -5.94 13.63 12.68
N PRO A 349 -5.88 12.75 11.66
CA PRO A 349 -4.72 12.53 10.77
C PRO A 349 -4.44 13.62 9.72
N ASN A 350 -4.67 14.90 10.01
CA ASN A 350 -4.43 16.01 9.08
C ASN A 350 -3.33 16.99 9.49
N THR A 351 -2.59 16.74 10.57
CA THR A 351 -1.40 17.53 10.90
C THR A 351 -0.30 16.63 11.42
N SER A 352 0.79 16.52 10.67
CA SER A 352 2.05 15.88 11.08
C SER A 352 2.51 16.51 12.41
N PRO A 353 2.81 15.73 13.47
CA PRO A 353 3.43 16.30 14.65
C PRO A 353 4.83 16.82 14.30
N PRO A 354 5.29 17.95 14.87
CA PRO A 354 6.65 18.42 14.67
C PRO A 354 7.65 17.37 15.16
N HIS A 355 8.72 17.16 14.39
CA HIS A 355 9.79 16.23 14.75
C HIS A 355 10.36 16.58 16.13
N PRO A 356 10.55 15.59 17.04
CA PRO A 356 11.35 15.82 18.24
C PRO A 356 12.78 16.21 17.81
N PRO A 357 13.44 17.12 18.56
CA PRO A 357 14.80 17.53 18.25
C PRO A 357 15.75 16.32 18.24
N PRO A 358 16.79 16.33 17.39
CA PRO A 358 17.75 15.23 17.34
C PRO A 358 18.41 15.03 18.72
N PRO A 359 18.65 13.78 19.13
CA PRO A 359 19.36 13.51 20.37
C PRO A 359 20.77 14.13 20.31
N PRO A 360 21.31 14.57 21.46
CA PRO A 360 22.67 15.11 21.51
C PRO A 360 23.68 14.07 20.98
N PRO A 361 24.76 14.50 20.32
CA PRO A 361 25.78 13.58 19.82
C PRO A 361 26.31 12.72 20.97
N PRO A 362 26.55 11.41 20.73
CA PRO A 362 27.05 10.52 21.76
C PRO A 362 28.36 11.08 22.33
N SER A 363 28.39 11.32 23.64
CA SER A 363 29.63 11.53 24.37
C SER A 363 30.57 10.37 24.06
N THR A 364 31.76 10.69 23.56
CA THR A 364 32.85 9.79 23.18
C THR A 364 32.82 8.47 23.95
N LEU A 365 32.63 7.36 23.22
CA LEU A 365 32.76 6.00 23.76
C LEU A 365 34.07 5.88 24.55
N PRO A 366 34.06 5.36 25.79
CA PRO A 366 35.31 5.03 26.46
C PRO A 366 36.06 3.98 25.64
N SER A 367 37.37 4.18 25.48
CA SER A 367 38.26 3.28 24.76
C SER A 367 38.12 1.83 25.28
N PRO A 368 38.16 0.82 24.40
CA PRO A 368 38.10 -0.57 24.83
C PRO A 368 39.27 -0.90 25.78
N PRO A 369 39.06 -1.74 26.80
CA PRO A 369 40.14 -2.17 27.69
C PRO A 369 41.20 -2.96 26.91
N PRO A 370 42.48 -2.85 27.28
CA PRO A 370 43.55 -3.56 26.59
C PRO A 370 43.36 -5.08 26.71
N ALA A 371 43.65 -5.79 25.61
CA ALA A 371 43.54 -7.25 25.55
C ALA A 371 44.43 -7.92 26.61
N PRO A 372 43.97 -9.00 27.25
CA PRO A 372 44.77 -9.74 28.24
C PRO A 372 46.01 -10.35 27.57
N GLN A 373 47.17 -10.13 28.17
CA GLN A 373 48.41 -10.75 27.71
C GLN A 373 48.40 -12.26 27.95
N PRO A 374 48.95 -13.06 27.03
CA PRO A 374 49.08 -14.50 27.23
C PRO A 374 50.07 -14.79 28.36
N SER A 375 49.67 -15.65 29.28
CA SER A 375 50.51 -16.17 30.35
C SER A 375 51.74 -16.90 29.76
N PRO A 376 52.96 -16.67 30.27
CA PRO A 376 54.12 -17.46 29.89
C PRO A 376 53.99 -18.91 30.42
N PRO A 377 54.70 -19.87 29.80
CA PRO A 377 54.53 -21.31 30.01
C PRO A 377 54.88 -21.80 31.43
#